data_AF-A0A7K5Q3J6-F1
#
_entry.id   AF-A0A7K5Q3J6-F1
#
_cell.length_a   1.000
_cell.length_b   1.000
_cell.length_c   1.000
_cell.angle_alpha   90.00
_cell.angle_beta   90.00
_cell.angle_gamma   90.00
#
_symmetry.space_group_name_H-M   'P 1'
#
loop_
_entity.id
_entity.type
_entity.pdbx_description
1 polymer ?
#
loop_
_entity_poly.entity_id
_entity_poly.type
_entity_poly.pdbx_seq_one_letter_code
_entity_poly.pdbx_strand_id
1 'polypeptide(L)'
;PEVCLRLESGPCAAAHSPLAERNGFLRVLLHSCCTQLCMSCLTSLGPFLEDEIIPEVIPMEIEVVDAKITLKDDSPPVYPTSPGPVPITLAMDHVVVRRRDDGIFYLTAVPASVPRCQNSFPEEQKAPSESVSPAPAAGARGLQFKQVPELQRELQTMKLALAEANMDKARLLQEIRKYNPLFQL
;
A
#
# COMPACT_ATOMS: atom_id res chain seq x y z
N PRO A 1 -15.59 1.01 20.64
CA PRO A 1 -14.41 0.34 21.25
C PRO A 1 -13.15 0.97 20.67
N GLU A 2 -12.11 1.23 21.48
CA GLU A 2 -10.85 1.82 20.98
C GLU A 2 -10.10 0.89 20.03
N VAL A 3 -10.31 -0.43 20.20
CA VAL A 3 -9.83 -1.48 19.31
C VAL A 3 -10.96 -2.45 19.02
N CYS A 4 -11.17 -2.76 17.75
CA CYS A 4 -12.10 -3.77 17.28
C CYS A 4 -11.34 -4.75 16.38
N LEU A 5 -11.55 -6.04 16.59
CA LEU A 5 -10.97 -7.10 15.77
C LEU A 5 -12.09 -8.05 15.34
N ARG A 6 -12.15 -8.34 14.05
CA ARG A 6 -13.10 -9.29 13.46
C ARG A 6 -12.36 -10.22 12.52
N LEU A 7 -12.50 -11.52 12.74
CA LEU A 7 -12.01 -12.57 11.84
C LEU A 7 -13.22 -13.29 11.26
N GLU A 8 -13.34 -13.30 9.94
CA GLU A 8 -14.43 -13.96 9.21
C GLU A 8 -13.85 -15.10 8.37
N SER A 9 -14.51 -16.25 8.35
CA SER A 9 -14.09 -17.41 7.56
C SER A 9 -15.29 -18.11 6.91
N GLY A 10 -15.05 -18.81 5.80
CA GLY A 10 -16.09 -19.50 5.04
C GLY A 10 -16.80 -18.60 4.01
N PRO A 11 -17.98 -19.03 3.49
CA PRO A 11 -18.62 -18.42 2.32
C PRO A 11 -18.96 -16.94 2.48
N CYS A 12 -19.20 -16.49 3.72
CA CYS A 12 -19.48 -15.08 4.00
C CYS A 12 -18.24 -14.18 3.79
N ALA A 13 -17.04 -14.72 3.98
CA ALA A 13 -15.79 -14.00 3.80
C ALA A 13 -15.43 -13.79 2.31
N ALA A 14 -16.02 -14.58 1.41
CA ALA A 14 -15.88 -14.40 -0.04
C ALA A 14 -16.33 -13.01 -0.54
N ALA A 15 -17.16 -12.31 0.25
CA ALA A 15 -17.57 -10.93 -0.03
C ALA A 15 -16.40 -9.93 0.03
N HIS A 16 -15.31 -10.25 0.75
CA HIS A 16 -14.13 -9.40 0.87
C HIS A 16 -13.07 -9.73 -0.19
N SER A 17 -12.80 -11.02 -0.39
CA SER A 17 -11.91 -11.49 -1.45
C SER A 17 -12.12 -12.99 -1.71
N PRO A 18 -11.76 -13.51 -2.91
CA PRO A 18 -11.88 -14.94 -3.19
C PRO A 18 -11.00 -15.80 -2.27
N LEU A 19 -9.81 -15.31 -1.87
CA LEU A 19 -8.94 -16.06 -0.97
C LEU A 19 -9.48 -16.11 0.47
N ALA A 20 -10.26 -15.09 0.87
CA ALA A 20 -10.83 -15.00 2.20
C ALA A 20 -11.85 -16.11 2.52
N GLU A 21 -12.49 -16.73 1.52
CA GLU A 21 -13.39 -17.87 1.75
C GLU A 21 -12.67 -19.03 2.45
N ARG A 22 -11.43 -19.30 2.02
CA ARG A 22 -10.60 -20.40 2.53
C ARG A 22 -9.71 -19.98 3.69
N ASN A 23 -9.02 -18.84 3.56
CA ASN A 23 -7.97 -18.43 4.49
C ASN A 23 -8.48 -17.45 5.57
N GLY A 24 -9.72 -16.97 5.42
CA GLY A 24 -10.34 -15.98 6.28
C GLY A 24 -9.98 -14.54 5.92
N PHE A 25 -10.74 -13.60 6.48
CA PHE A 25 -10.51 -12.16 6.36
C PHE A 25 -10.37 -11.55 7.74
N LEU A 26 -9.25 -10.89 8.01
CA LEU A 26 -8.99 -10.20 9.27
C LEU A 26 -9.26 -8.69 9.11
N ARG A 27 -10.18 -8.16 9.89
CA ARG A 27 -10.42 -6.71 10.01
C ARG A 27 -10.03 -6.22 11.39
N VAL A 28 -9.21 -5.18 11.43
CA VAL A 28 -8.83 -4.49 12.67
C VAL A 28 -9.18 -3.02 12.52
N LEU A 29 -9.84 -2.46 13.52
CA LEU A 29 -10.13 -1.04 13.61
C LEU A 29 -9.57 -0.51 14.93
N LEU A 30 -8.65 0.44 14.85
CA LEU A 30 -8.17 1.24 15.95
C LEU A 30 -8.76 2.64 15.82
N HIS A 31 -9.41 3.14 16.87
CA HIS A 31 -10.05 4.45 16.86
C HIS A 31 -9.77 5.20 18.17
N SER A 32 -9.29 6.45 18.07
CA SER A 32 -9.02 7.32 19.23
C SER A 32 -8.17 6.65 20.31
N CYS A 33 -7.17 5.88 19.91
CA CYS A 33 -6.33 5.08 20.79
C CYS A 33 -5.03 5.82 21.12
N CYS A 34 -4.74 6.03 22.41
CA CYS A 34 -3.45 6.52 22.87
C CYS A 34 -2.79 5.48 23.77
N THR A 35 -1.79 4.76 23.27
CA THR A 35 -1.16 3.64 23.98
C THR A 35 0.36 3.70 23.97
N GLN A 36 0.97 2.95 24.89
CA GLN A 36 2.41 2.79 25.00
C GLN A 36 2.79 1.34 24.77
N LEU A 37 3.78 1.10 23.93
CA LEU A 37 4.28 -0.23 23.61
C LEU A 37 5.79 -0.30 23.92
N CYS A 38 6.22 -1.36 24.58
CA CYS A 38 7.64 -1.59 24.81
C CYS A 38 8.32 -2.08 23.53
N MET A 39 9.57 -1.67 23.31
CA MET A 39 10.36 -2.14 22.17
C MET A 39 10.58 -3.65 22.22
N SER A 40 10.71 -4.23 23.42
CA SER A 40 10.73 -5.68 23.62
C SER A 40 9.49 -6.40 23.05
N CYS A 41 8.31 -5.79 23.11
CA CYS A 41 7.09 -6.37 22.52
C CYS A 41 7.15 -6.42 20.99
N LEU A 42 7.72 -5.39 20.35
CA LEU A 42 7.92 -5.40 18.90
C LEU A 42 8.99 -6.39 18.47
N THR A 43 10.12 -6.45 19.19
CA THR A 43 11.22 -7.35 18.83
C THR A 43 10.89 -8.81 19.09
N SER A 44 10.08 -9.11 20.11
CA SER A 44 9.58 -10.47 20.37
C SER A 44 8.61 -11.01 19.31
N LEU A 45 8.05 -10.15 18.45
CA LEU A 45 7.24 -10.59 17.31
C LEU A 45 8.11 -11.10 16.14
N GLY A 46 9.36 -10.64 16.03
CA GLY A 46 10.28 -10.98 14.94
C GLY A 46 10.41 -12.49 14.67
N PRO A 47 10.68 -13.34 15.69
CA PRO A 47 10.77 -14.79 15.49
C PRO A 47 9.53 -15.45 14.90
N PHE A 48 8.34 -14.89 15.11
CA PHE A 48 7.10 -15.40 14.49
C PHE A 48 6.97 -15.02 13.02
N LEU A 49 7.66 -13.96 12.59
CA LEU A 49 7.68 -13.49 11.21
C LEU A 49 8.84 -14.07 10.39
N GLU A 50 9.91 -14.51 11.08
CA GLU A 50 11.13 -15.07 10.51
C GLU A 50 11.12 -16.62 10.44
N ASP A 51 9.96 -17.25 10.62
CA ASP A 51 9.84 -18.70 10.54
C ASP A 51 10.19 -19.23 9.14
N GLU A 52 10.76 -20.44 9.06
CA GLU A 52 11.13 -21.09 7.79
C GLU A 52 9.89 -21.53 6.98
N ILE A 53 8.73 -21.54 7.64
CA ILE A 53 7.44 -21.84 7.03
C ILE A 53 6.87 -20.58 6.39
N ILE A 54 6.68 -20.62 5.06
CA ILE A 54 6.01 -19.53 4.34
C ILE A 54 4.53 -19.50 4.78
N PRO A 55 4.06 -18.43 5.46
CA PRO A 55 2.70 -18.38 5.95
C PRO A 55 1.71 -18.26 4.79
N GLU A 56 0.55 -18.92 4.91
CA GLU A 56 -0.55 -18.72 3.97
C GLU A 56 -0.97 -17.25 3.95
N VAL A 57 -1.32 -16.75 2.77
CA VAL A 57 -1.80 -15.37 2.63
C VAL A 57 -3.19 -15.28 3.24
N ILE A 58 -3.30 -14.54 4.33
CA ILE A 58 -4.58 -14.17 4.95
C ILE A 58 -4.87 -12.71 4.57
N PRO A 59 -5.87 -12.46 3.71
CA PRO A 59 -6.32 -11.10 3.39
C PRO A 59 -6.73 -10.34 4.66
N MET A 60 -6.29 -9.08 4.78
CA MET A 60 -6.60 -8.27 5.96
C MET A 60 -6.74 -6.78 5.67
N GLU A 61 -7.52 -6.10 6.51
CA GLU A 61 -7.67 -4.64 6.53
C GLU A 61 -7.50 -4.13 7.96
N ILE A 62 -6.48 -3.28 8.17
CA ILE A 62 -6.21 -2.60 9.43
C ILE A 62 -6.48 -1.12 9.21
N GLU A 63 -7.51 -0.60 9.83
CA GLU A 63 -7.90 0.80 9.80
C GLU A 63 -7.52 1.46 11.14
N VAL A 64 -6.73 2.52 11.07
CA VAL A 64 -6.26 3.27 12.23
C VAL A 64 -6.74 4.71 12.08
N VAL A 65 -7.55 5.17 13.03
CA VAL A 65 -8.18 6.49 13.06
C VAL A 65 -7.81 7.18 14.37
N ASP A 66 -7.23 8.37 14.29
CA ASP A 66 -6.91 9.23 15.44
C ASP A 66 -6.13 8.46 16.52
N ALA A 67 -4.99 7.87 16.16
CA ALA A 67 -4.21 7.04 17.07
C ALA A 67 -2.83 7.62 17.36
N LYS A 68 -2.39 7.48 18.61
CA LYS A 68 -1.06 7.85 19.08
C LYS A 68 -0.41 6.67 19.79
N ILE A 69 0.65 6.13 19.22
CA ILE A 69 1.39 5.00 19.79
C ILE A 69 2.78 5.48 20.19
N THR A 70 3.11 5.40 21.48
CA THR A 70 4.44 5.73 21.98
C THR A 70 5.24 4.44 22.24
N LEU A 71 6.32 4.27 21.50
CA LEU A 71 7.29 3.21 21.68
C LEU A 71 8.31 3.60 22.76
N LYS A 72 8.43 2.76 23.78
CA LYS A 72 9.39 2.91 24.87
C LYS A 72 10.42 1.81 24.80
N ASP A 73 11.68 2.17 24.82
CA ASP A 73 12.75 1.20 24.93
C ASP A 73 12.95 0.83 26.42
N ASP A 74 12.73 -0.44 26.69
CA ASP A 74 12.79 -1.08 28.01
C ASP A 74 14.09 -1.90 28.20
N SER A 75 15.07 -1.72 27.31
CA SER A 75 16.39 -2.33 27.47
C SER A 75 17.09 -1.83 28.74
N PRO A 76 17.87 -2.70 29.40
CA PRO A 76 18.66 -2.29 30.56
C PRO A 76 19.68 -1.22 30.12
N PRO A 77 19.88 -0.16 30.93
CA PRO A 77 20.80 0.90 30.58
C PRO A 77 22.23 0.36 30.51
N VAL A 78 22.96 0.74 29.46
CA VAL A 78 24.36 0.34 29.25
C VAL A 78 25.26 0.86 30.39
N TYR A 79 24.92 2.03 30.95
CA TYR A 79 25.57 2.60 32.12
C TYR A 79 24.52 3.14 33.12
N PRO A 80 24.74 3.01 34.43
CA PRO A 80 23.80 3.48 35.46
C PRO A 80 23.45 4.97 35.40
N THR A 81 24.32 5.78 34.78
CA THR A 81 24.18 7.24 34.65
C THR A 81 23.80 7.67 33.23
N SER A 82 23.55 6.74 32.32
CA SER A 82 23.18 7.08 30.94
C SER A 82 21.78 7.69 30.92
N PRO A 83 21.57 8.83 30.24
CA PRO A 83 20.22 9.29 29.94
C PRO A 83 19.55 8.20 29.10
N GLY A 84 18.47 7.62 29.63
CA GLY A 84 17.79 6.49 29.00
C GLY A 84 17.31 6.79 27.57
N PRO A 85 16.91 5.74 26.84
CA PRO A 85 16.50 5.88 25.45
C PRO A 85 15.27 6.79 25.28
N VAL A 86 15.27 7.59 24.21
CA VAL A 86 14.21 8.56 23.94
C VAL A 86 12.99 7.84 23.32
N PRO A 87 11.78 7.99 23.89
CA PRO A 87 10.59 7.36 23.31
C PRO A 87 10.25 7.88 21.91
N ILE A 88 9.81 6.99 21.03
CA ILE A 88 9.35 7.33 19.69
C ILE A 88 7.83 7.41 19.71
N THR A 89 7.23 8.47 19.17
CA THR A 89 5.78 8.62 19.13
C THR A 89 5.28 8.67 17.69
N LEU A 90 4.42 7.72 17.35
CA LEU A 90 3.73 7.62 16.06
C LEU A 90 2.32 8.20 16.22
N ALA A 91 2.05 9.32 15.55
CA ALA A 91 0.71 9.90 15.47
C ALA A 91 0.13 9.64 14.08
N MET A 92 -1.09 9.09 14.03
CA MET A 92 -1.77 8.66 12.82
C MET A 92 -3.18 9.24 12.79
N ASP A 93 -3.47 10.11 11.82
CA ASP A 93 -4.80 10.70 11.67
C ASP A 93 -5.80 9.70 11.08
N HIS A 94 -5.53 9.18 9.88
CA HIS A 94 -6.31 8.09 9.28
C HIS A 94 -5.44 7.29 8.31
N VAL A 95 -5.04 6.09 8.72
CA VAL A 95 -4.20 5.17 7.93
C VAL A 95 -4.92 3.86 7.75
N VAL A 96 -4.94 3.35 6.51
CA VAL A 96 -5.48 2.04 6.19
C VAL A 96 -4.38 1.17 5.60
N VAL A 97 -4.17 0.01 6.21
CA VAL A 97 -3.24 -1.03 5.74
C VAL A 97 -4.08 -2.18 5.19
N ARG A 98 -3.87 -2.56 3.93
CA ARG A 98 -4.55 -3.71 3.30
C ARG A 98 -3.56 -4.74 2.84
N ARG A 99 -3.75 -6.01 3.20
CA ARG A 99 -3.08 -7.14 2.55
C ARG A 99 -4.06 -7.78 1.59
N ARG A 100 -3.74 -7.80 0.30
CA ARG A 100 -4.60 -8.44 -0.72
C ARG A 100 -4.21 -9.90 -0.90
N ASP A 101 -4.91 -10.57 -1.81
CA ASP A 101 -4.72 -12.00 -2.12
C ASP A 101 -3.35 -12.31 -2.72
N ASP A 102 -2.64 -11.31 -3.24
CA ASP A 102 -1.25 -11.40 -3.69
C ASP A 102 -0.23 -11.39 -2.54
N GLY A 103 -0.69 -11.20 -1.31
CA GLY A 103 0.15 -11.12 -0.11
C GLY A 103 0.82 -9.77 0.11
N ILE A 104 0.61 -8.79 -0.77
CA ILE A 104 1.25 -7.47 -0.70
C ILE A 104 0.48 -6.55 0.25
N PHE A 105 1.23 -5.83 1.09
CA PHE A 105 0.69 -4.80 1.97
C PHE A 105 0.65 -3.44 1.26
N TYR A 106 -0.53 -2.83 1.22
CA TYR A 106 -0.78 -1.49 0.73
C TYR A 106 -1.08 -0.57 1.90
N LEU A 107 -0.29 0.48 2.05
CA LEU A 107 -0.53 1.54 3.01
C LEU A 107 -1.16 2.74 2.30
N THR A 108 -2.29 3.21 2.81
CA THR A 108 -2.98 4.38 2.28
C THR A 108 -3.32 5.33 3.42
N ALA A 109 -2.88 6.58 3.31
CA ALA A 109 -3.38 7.64 4.18
C ALA A 109 -4.68 8.18 3.58
N VAL A 110 -5.73 8.23 4.38
CA VAL A 110 -6.99 8.85 3.97
C VAL A 110 -6.93 10.30 4.44
N PRO A 111 -6.95 11.29 3.53
CA PRO A 111 -7.01 12.68 3.96
C PRO A 111 -8.29 12.88 4.75
N ALA A 112 -8.20 13.55 5.90
CA ALA A 112 -9.34 13.90 6.74
C ALA A 112 -10.33 14.75 5.92
N SER A 113 -11.25 14.09 5.21
CA SER A 113 -12.35 14.76 4.54
C SER A 113 -13.29 15.24 5.63
N VAL A 114 -13.52 16.56 5.64
CA VAL A 114 -14.59 17.29 6.35
C VAL A 114 -15.81 16.39 6.52
N PRO A 115 -16.45 16.31 7.71
CA PRO A 115 -17.51 15.35 7.99
C PRO A 115 -18.56 15.39 6.90
N ARG A 116 -18.62 14.32 6.09
CA ARG A 116 -19.74 14.09 5.20
C ARG A 116 -20.90 13.70 6.11
N CYS A 117 -21.75 14.69 6.37
CA CYS A 117 -23.07 14.48 6.94
C CYS A 117 -23.72 13.29 6.22
N GLN A 118 -24.09 12.30 7.03
CA GLN A 118 -25.04 11.27 6.66
C GLN A 118 -26.30 11.96 6.14
N ASN A 119 -26.66 11.66 4.91
CA ASN A 119 -28.00 11.69 4.36
C ASN A 119 -27.97 10.56 3.32
N SER A 120 -28.90 9.63 3.17
CA SER A 120 -30.14 9.23 3.81
C SER A 120 -30.60 8.06 2.93
N PHE A 121 -31.21 7.04 3.53
CA PHE A 121 -32.01 5.96 2.92
C PHE A 121 -32.41 6.14 1.43
N PRO A 122 -32.23 5.13 0.55
CA PRO A 122 -32.98 5.06 -0.69
C PRO A 122 -34.32 4.38 -0.42
N GLU A 123 -35.37 5.19 -0.23
CA GLU A 123 -36.75 4.73 -0.38
C GLU A 123 -37.22 5.00 -1.81
N GLU A 124 -37.79 3.94 -2.36
CA GLU A 124 -38.39 3.73 -3.66
C GLU A 124 -39.57 4.68 -3.93
N GLN A 125 -39.64 5.32 -5.11
CA GLN A 125 -40.88 5.49 -5.88
C GLN A 125 -40.70 6.25 -7.23
N LYS A 126 -41.04 5.51 -8.30
CA LYS A 126 -42.02 5.86 -9.36
C LYS A 126 -41.65 6.86 -10.47
N ALA A 127 -41.35 6.31 -11.65
CA ALA A 127 -41.58 6.91 -12.99
C ALA A 127 -43.09 7.22 -13.20
N PRO A 128 -43.57 8.08 -14.13
CA PRO A 128 -43.20 8.09 -15.57
C PRO A 128 -43.31 9.44 -16.35
N SER A 129 -42.65 9.54 -17.51
CA SER A 129 -43.25 9.84 -18.85
C SER A 129 -42.29 10.53 -19.83
N GLU A 130 -42.44 10.15 -21.10
CA GLU A 130 -41.64 10.39 -22.32
C GLU A 130 -41.43 11.86 -22.74
N SER A 131 -40.31 12.16 -23.42
CA SER A 131 -40.29 12.57 -24.84
C SER A 131 -38.91 13.13 -25.34
N VAL A 132 -38.47 12.58 -26.48
CA VAL A 132 -37.84 13.26 -27.65
C VAL A 132 -36.42 13.88 -27.52
N SER A 133 -35.46 13.29 -28.26
CA SER A 133 -34.13 13.82 -28.67
C SER A 133 -34.26 14.91 -29.77
N PRO A 134 -33.23 15.69 -30.24
CA PRO A 134 -31.78 15.38 -30.27
C PRO A 134 -30.73 16.55 -30.18
N ALA A 135 -29.44 16.17 -30.20
CA ALA A 135 -28.23 16.92 -30.62
C ALA A 135 -27.39 17.68 -29.53
N PRO A 136 -26.15 18.15 -29.82
CA PRO A 136 -24.89 17.48 -29.44
C PRO A 136 -23.93 18.33 -28.57
N ALA A 137 -22.75 17.77 -28.28
CA ALA A 137 -21.47 18.42 -27.95
C ALA A 137 -21.02 18.51 -26.47
N ALA A 138 -19.85 17.87 -26.28
CA ALA A 138 -18.66 18.38 -25.60
C ALA A 138 -18.71 18.69 -24.09
N GLY A 139 -17.93 17.93 -23.31
CA GLY A 139 -17.52 18.39 -21.99
C GLY A 139 -16.88 17.36 -21.05
N ALA A 140 -16.01 16.46 -21.51
CA ALA A 140 -15.30 15.54 -20.61
C ALA A 140 -13.87 15.20 -21.08
N ARG A 141 -13.02 16.22 -21.29
CA ARG A 141 -11.56 16.01 -21.43
C ARG A 141 -10.79 17.24 -20.93
N GLY A 142 -10.65 17.36 -19.62
CA GLY A 142 -9.66 18.24 -19.01
C GLY A 142 -9.01 17.47 -17.88
N LEU A 143 -7.84 16.86 -18.13
CA LEU A 143 -6.74 16.59 -17.18
C LEU A 143 -5.74 15.50 -17.66
N GLN A 144 -6.02 14.72 -18.72
CA GLN A 144 -5.09 13.68 -19.20
C GLN A 144 -4.10 14.08 -20.31
N PHE A 145 -4.13 15.32 -20.83
CA PHE A 145 -3.37 15.68 -22.03
C PHE A 145 -1.93 16.18 -21.79
N LYS A 146 -1.53 16.50 -20.55
CA LYS A 146 -0.17 17.02 -20.29
C LYS A 146 0.91 15.94 -20.14
N GLN A 147 0.55 14.75 -19.67
CA GLN A 147 1.52 13.65 -19.45
C GLN A 147 1.91 12.91 -20.72
N VAL A 148 0.99 12.77 -21.69
CA VAL A 148 1.26 12.04 -22.94
C VAL A 148 2.47 12.60 -23.71
N PRO A 149 2.61 13.93 -23.94
CA PRO A 149 3.77 14.46 -24.65
C PRO A 149 5.07 14.37 -23.84
N GLU A 150 5.01 14.46 -22.50
CA GLU A 150 6.19 14.29 -21.63
C GLU A 150 6.71 12.86 -21.64
N LEU A 151 5.81 11.87 -21.49
CA LEU A 151 6.15 10.46 -21.57
C LEU A 151 6.70 10.07 -22.94
N GLN A 152 6.15 10.63 -24.02
CA GLN A 152 6.68 10.40 -25.38
C GLN A 152 8.11 10.93 -25.54
N ARG A 153 8.42 12.10 -24.97
CA ARG A 153 9.78 12.66 -24.96
C ARG A 153 10.73 11.77 -24.17
N GLU A 154 10.34 11.32 -22.99
CA GLU A 154 11.16 10.45 -22.15
C GLU A 154 11.45 9.11 -22.84
N LEU A 155 10.44 8.53 -23.51
CA LEU A 155 10.61 7.30 -24.30
C LEU A 155 11.63 7.50 -25.44
N GLN A 156 11.59 8.64 -26.13
CA GLN A 156 12.57 8.94 -27.17
C GLN A 156 13.98 9.09 -26.61
N THR A 157 14.14 9.77 -25.48
CA THR A 157 15.43 9.90 -24.78
C THR A 157 15.98 8.53 -24.36
N MET A 158 15.14 7.68 -23.77
CA MET A 158 15.53 6.35 -23.33
C MET A 158 15.90 5.43 -24.50
N LYS A 159 15.19 5.53 -25.64
CA LYS A 159 15.54 4.82 -26.88
C LYS A 159 16.91 5.23 -27.43
N LEU A 160 17.23 6.52 -27.38
CA LEU A 160 18.53 7.03 -27.82
C LEU A 160 19.65 6.50 -26.93
N ALA A 161 19.49 6.60 -25.61
CA ALA A 161 20.47 6.08 -24.65
C ALA A 161 20.70 4.57 -24.79
N LEU A 162 19.63 3.80 -25.06
CA LEU A 162 19.74 2.37 -25.32
C LEU A 162 20.51 2.08 -26.61
N ALA A 163 20.32 2.87 -27.67
CA ALA A 163 21.07 2.72 -28.90
C ALA A 163 22.56 2.99 -28.69
N GLU A 164 22.90 4.05 -27.95
CA GLU A 164 24.28 4.39 -27.59
C GLU A 164 24.94 3.28 -26.76
N ALA A 165 24.27 2.80 -25.71
CA ALA A 165 24.78 1.70 -24.87
C ALA A 165 25.00 0.41 -25.68
N ASN A 166 24.14 0.11 -26.66
CA ASN A 166 24.32 -1.04 -27.55
C ASN A 166 25.53 -0.88 -28.48
N MET A 167 25.79 0.34 -28.97
CA MET A 167 26.98 0.63 -29.77
C MET A 167 28.26 0.47 -28.93
N ASP A 168 28.27 0.99 -27.71
CA ASP A 168 29.40 0.85 -26.79
C ASP A 168 29.65 -0.62 -26.41
N LYS A 169 28.58 -1.37 -26.13
CA LYS A 169 28.67 -2.82 -25.91
C LYS A 169 29.32 -3.53 -27.10
N ALA A 170 28.90 -3.22 -28.34
CA ALA A 170 29.49 -3.82 -29.54
C ALA A 170 30.96 -3.46 -29.71
N ARG A 171 31.33 -2.20 -29.44
CA ARG A 171 32.71 -1.72 -29.48
C ARG A 171 33.58 -2.45 -28.46
N LEU A 172 33.12 -2.56 -27.22
CA LEU A 172 33.83 -3.27 -26.16
C LEU A 172 34.00 -4.76 -26.49
N LEU A 173 32.96 -5.40 -27.04
CA LEU A 173 33.06 -6.79 -27.50
C LEU A 173 34.07 -6.96 -28.64
N GLN A 174 34.18 -6.00 -29.56
CA GLN A 174 35.23 -6.03 -30.58
C GLN A 174 36.62 -5.91 -29.95
N GLU A 175 36.79 -5.02 -28.97
CA GLU A 175 38.07 -4.85 -28.27
C GLU A 175 38.47 -6.13 -27.51
N ILE A 176 37.54 -6.74 -26.78
CA ILE A 176 37.78 -8.00 -26.07
C ILE A 176 38.14 -9.12 -27.05
N ARG A 177 37.45 -9.20 -28.20
CA ARG A 177 37.74 -10.21 -29.22
C ARG A 177 39.12 -10.07 -29.87
N LYS A 178 39.75 -8.88 -29.83
CA LYS A 178 41.14 -8.73 -30.26
C LYS A 178 42.10 -9.53 -29.37
N TYR A 179 41.81 -9.59 -28.07
CA TYR A 179 42.64 -10.28 -27.08
C TYR A 179 42.19 -11.73 -26.82
N ASN A 180 40.91 -12.02 -27.01
CA ASN A 180 40.36 -13.36 -26.89
C ASN A 180 39.29 -13.61 -27.99
N PRO A 181 39.68 -14.21 -29.13
CA PRO A 181 38.81 -14.33 -30.30
C PRO A 181 37.63 -15.28 -30.11
N LEU A 182 37.65 -16.13 -29.08
CA LEU A 182 36.57 -17.07 -28.75
C LEU A 182 35.62 -16.54 -27.67
N PHE A 183 35.79 -15.29 -27.22
CA PHE A 183 34.95 -14.71 -26.18
C PHE A 183 33.49 -14.55 -26.65
N GLN A 184 32.58 -15.18 -25.91
CA GLN A 184 31.13 -15.08 -26.03
C GLN A 184 30.58 -14.47 -24.74
N LEU A 185 29.55 -13.63 -24.88
CA LEU A 185 28.90 -12.92 -23.77
C LEU A 185 27.73 -13.73 -23.23
#